data_AF-A0A9P4WAI5-F1
#
_entry.id   AF-A0A9P4WAI5-F1
#
_cell.length_a   1.000
_cell.length_b   1.000
_cell.length_c   1.000
_cell.angle_alpha   90.00
_cell.angle_beta   90.00
_cell.angle_gamma   90.00
#
_symmetry.space_group_name_H-M   'P 1'
#
loop_
_entity.id
_entity.type
_entity.pdbx_description
1 polymer ?
#
loop_
_entity_poly.entity_id
_entity_poly.type
_entity_poly.pdbx_seq_one_letter_code
_entity_poly.pdbx_strand_id
1 'polypeptide(L)'
;MHPHLHTEEVQKNCADVVAALEECHARGFLWKVTGNCTDAKYKVNMCLRGLRLERTRQNREAAKEKRDHIKKVWAELDEGKYTEAERQEKIGGREERGDGI
;
A
#
# COMPACT_ATOMS: atom_id res chain seq x y z
N MET A 1 8.84 2.63 -21.63
CA MET A 1 8.65 1.68 -20.51
C MET A 1 8.36 2.50 -19.28
N HIS A 2 7.34 2.14 -18.50
CA HIS A 2 6.99 2.85 -17.26
C HIS A 2 7.67 2.11 -16.09
N PRO A 3 8.70 2.68 -15.44
CA PRO A 3 9.44 1.99 -14.38
C PRO A 3 8.54 1.44 -13.26
N HIS A 4 7.45 2.14 -12.97
CA HIS A 4 6.46 1.76 -11.96
C HIS A 4 5.68 0.47 -12.27
N LEU A 5 5.76 -0.07 -13.48
CA LEU A 5 5.10 -1.34 -13.84
C LEU A 5 5.96 -2.57 -13.56
N HIS A 6 7.27 -2.40 -13.33
CA HIS A 6 8.21 -3.52 -13.13
C HIS A 6 8.43 -3.88 -11.66
N THR A 7 7.54 -3.46 -10.75
CA THR A 7 7.57 -3.93 -9.37
C THR A 7 7.07 -5.37 -9.30
N GLU A 8 7.61 -6.14 -8.36
CA GLU A 8 7.24 -7.55 -8.17
C GLU A 8 5.71 -7.72 -7.96
N GLU A 9 5.09 -6.83 -7.21
CA GLU A 9 3.64 -6.82 -6.97
C GLU A 9 2.84 -6.64 -8.27
N VAL A 10 3.25 -5.69 -9.13
CA VAL A 10 2.55 -5.44 -10.40
C VAL A 10 2.79 -6.58 -11.38
N GLN A 11 3.99 -7.14 -11.43
CA GLN A 11 4.29 -8.29 -12.29
C GLN A 11 3.51 -9.54 -11.86
N LYS A 12 3.32 -9.78 -10.56
CA LYS A 12 2.53 -10.91 -10.07
C LYS A 12 1.04 -10.78 -10.36
N ASN A 13 0.47 -9.57 -10.26
CA ASN A 13 -0.98 -9.38 -10.27
C ASN A 13 -1.53 -8.76 -11.56
N CYS A 14 -0.69 -8.09 -12.35
CA CYS A 14 -1.10 -7.32 -13.53
C CYS A 14 -0.27 -7.68 -14.79
N ALA A 15 0.49 -8.77 -14.80
CA ALA A 15 1.33 -9.17 -15.94
C ALA A 15 0.55 -9.17 -17.27
N ASP A 16 -0.62 -9.78 -17.32
CA ASP A 16 -1.38 -9.95 -18.56
C ASP A 16 -1.79 -8.62 -19.20
N VAL A 17 -2.27 -7.67 -18.38
CA VAL A 17 -2.68 -6.35 -18.86
C VAL A 17 -1.48 -5.48 -19.22
N VAL A 18 -0.36 -5.65 -18.54
CA VAL A 18 0.91 -4.98 -18.88
C VAL A 18 1.46 -5.52 -20.20
N ALA A 19 1.45 -6.83 -20.40
CA ALA A 19 1.87 -7.46 -21.65
C ALA A 19 1.02 -6.99 -22.83
N ALA A 20 -0.31 -6.89 -22.67
CA ALA A 20 -1.19 -6.36 -23.71
C ALA A 20 -0.88 -4.90 -24.08
N LEU A 21 -0.49 -4.08 -23.11
CA LEU A 21 -0.07 -2.70 -23.34
C LEU A 21 1.30 -2.65 -24.05
N GLU A 22 2.23 -3.51 -23.67
CA GLU A 22 3.54 -3.63 -24.31
C GLU A 22 3.43 -4.10 -25.76
N GLU A 23 2.56 -5.07 -26.04
CA GLU A 23 2.28 -5.52 -27.42
C GLU A 23 1.71 -4.37 -28.26
N CYS A 24 0.77 -3.59 -27.72
CA CYS A 24 0.24 -2.42 -28.42
C CYS A 24 1.33 -1.38 -28.69
N HIS A 25 2.23 -1.17 -27.72
CA HIS A 25 3.37 -0.29 -27.87
C HIS A 25 4.43 -0.81 -28.84
N ALA A 26 4.54 -2.13 -29.03
CA ALA A 26 5.46 -2.75 -29.99
C ALA A 26 5.07 -2.45 -31.45
N ARG A 27 3.81 -2.08 -31.72
CA ARG A 27 3.29 -1.70 -33.05
C ARG A 27 3.88 -0.39 -33.60
N GLY A 28 4.57 0.38 -32.76
CA GLY A 28 5.28 1.58 -33.17
C GLY A 28 4.82 2.85 -32.49
N PHE A 29 5.58 3.93 -32.65
CA PHE A 29 5.36 5.20 -31.95
C PHE A 29 4.02 5.86 -32.30
N LEU A 30 3.63 5.84 -33.57
CA LEU A 30 2.37 6.45 -34.03
C LEU A 30 1.16 5.85 -33.32
N TRP A 31 1.11 4.53 -33.15
CA TRP A 31 0.05 3.84 -32.41
C TRP A 31 -0.08 4.29 -30.95
N LYS A 32 1.04 4.65 -30.30
CA LYS A 32 1.07 5.12 -28.91
C LYS A 32 0.44 6.52 -28.80
N VAL A 33 0.78 7.41 -29.73
CA VAL A 33 0.41 8.83 -29.65
C VAL A 33 -0.97 9.13 -30.24
N THR A 34 -1.46 8.32 -31.18
CA THR A 34 -2.81 8.48 -31.77
C THR A 34 -3.93 7.91 -30.90
N GLY A 35 -3.61 7.34 -29.72
CA GLY A 35 -4.60 6.79 -28.80
C GLY A 35 -5.07 5.37 -29.13
N ASN A 36 -4.45 4.68 -30.09
CA ASN A 36 -4.82 3.31 -30.46
C ASN A 36 -4.57 2.27 -29.34
N CYS A 37 -3.79 2.62 -28.31
CA CYS A 37 -3.53 1.77 -27.14
C CYS A 37 -4.41 2.11 -25.90
N THR A 38 -5.47 2.91 -26.06
CA THR A 38 -6.26 3.42 -24.93
C THR A 38 -6.96 2.32 -24.13
N ASP A 39 -7.51 1.30 -24.79
CA ASP A 39 -8.18 0.18 -24.12
C ASP A 39 -7.19 -0.65 -23.26
N ALA A 40 -6.03 -1.00 -23.83
CA ALA A 40 -4.98 -1.71 -23.10
C ALA A 40 -4.49 -0.88 -21.90
N LYS A 41 -4.30 0.44 -22.08
CA LYS A 41 -3.95 1.37 -20.99
C LYS A 41 -5.02 1.41 -19.92
N TYR A 42 -6.30 1.41 -20.28
CA TYR A 42 -7.41 1.41 -19.33
C TYR A 42 -7.40 0.14 -18.47
N LYS A 43 -7.16 -1.03 -19.06
CA LYS A 43 -7.05 -2.31 -18.33
C LYS A 43 -5.91 -2.27 -17.30
N VAL A 44 -4.74 -1.75 -17.66
CA VAL A 44 -3.63 -1.55 -16.71
C VAL A 44 -4.04 -0.61 -15.58
N ASN A 45 -4.69 0.51 -15.88
CA ASN A 45 -5.15 1.47 -14.87
C ASN A 45 -6.13 0.83 -13.87
N MET A 46 -7.05 0.00 -14.35
CA MET A 46 -8.02 -0.70 -13.49
C MET A 46 -7.35 -1.73 -12.60
N CYS A 47 -6.37 -2.48 -13.12
CA CYS A 47 -5.59 -3.42 -12.30
C CYS A 47 -4.82 -2.70 -11.18
N LEU A 48 -4.08 -1.64 -11.52
CA LEU A 48 -3.33 -0.84 -10.53
C LEU A 48 -4.24 -0.11 -9.53
N ARG A 49 -5.48 0.21 -9.91
CA ARG A 49 -6.48 0.73 -8.97
C ARG A 49 -6.89 -0.34 -7.96
N GLY A 50 -7.11 -1.58 -8.42
CA GLY A 50 -7.39 -2.72 -7.54
C GLY A 50 -6.29 -2.93 -6.49
N LEU A 51 -5.03 -2.99 -6.92
CA LEU A 51 -3.88 -3.13 -6.01
C LEU A 51 -3.81 -2.02 -4.97
N ARG A 52 -4.04 -0.76 -5.40
CA ARG A 52 -4.07 0.37 -4.46
C ARG A 52 -5.15 0.23 -3.41
N LEU A 53 -6.36 -0.19 -3.80
CA LEU A 53 -7.46 -0.39 -2.86
C LEU A 53 -7.15 -1.49 -1.86
N GLU A 54 -6.55 -2.59 -2.32
CA GLU A 54 -6.17 -3.71 -1.48
C GLU A 54 -5.10 -3.31 -0.46
N ARG A 55 -4.05 -2.61 -0.89
CA ARG A 55 -3.04 -2.05 0.03
C ARG A 55 -3.66 -1.08 1.03
N THR A 56 -4.57 -0.21 0.59
CA THR A 56 -5.28 0.71 1.49
C THR A 56 -6.13 -0.05 2.51
N ARG A 57 -6.77 -1.16 2.11
CA ARG A 57 -7.54 -2.03 3.02
C ARG A 57 -6.62 -2.66 4.07
N GLN A 58 -5.52 -3.29 3.65
CA GLN A 58 -4.55 -3.91 4.55
C GLN A 58 -3.94 -2.89 5.53
N ASN A 59 -3.55 -1.71 5.04
CA ASN A 59 -3.02 -0.65 5.88
C ASN A 59 -4.06 -0.16 6.91
N ARG A 60 -5.33 -0.08 6.51
CA ARG A 60 -6.42 0.31 7.42
C ARG A 60 -6.65 -0.75 8.49
N GLU A 61 -6.58 -2.03 8.15
CA GLU A 61 -6.70 -3.14 9.10
C GLU A 61 -5.54 -3.16 10.08
N ALA A 62 -4.30 -3.11 9.59
CA ALA A 62 -3.10 -3.04 10.42
C ALA A 62 -3.10 -1.80 11.34
N ALA A 63 -3.58 -0.65 10.84
CA ALA A 63 -3.72 0.55 11.66
C ALA A 63 -4.77 0.40 12.76
N LYS A 64 -5.89 -0.29 12.51
CA LYS A 64 -6.89 -0.59 13.54
C LYS A 64 -6.31 -1.51 14.61
N GLU A 65 -5.65 -2.59 14.23
CA GLU A 65 -5.02 -3.52 15.16
C GLU A 65 -3.98 -2.82 16.04
N LYS A 66 -3.11 -1.99 15.44
CA LYS A 66 -2.15 -1.17 16.17
C LYS A 66 -2.83 -0.22 17.15
N ARG A 67 -3.90 0.46 16.72
CA ARG A 67 -4.66 1.38 17.58
C ARG A 67 -5.32 0.64 18.75
N ASP A 68 -5.89 -0.53 18.52
CA ASP A 68 -6.55 -1.31 19.56
C ASP A 68 -5.54 -1.90 20.54
N HIS A 69 -4.38 -2.36 20.07
CA HIS A 69 -3.27 -2.76 20.93
C HIS A 69 -2.79 -1.58 21.80
N ILE A 70 -2.55 -0.42 21.19
CA ILE A 70 -2.13 0.79 21.91
C ILE A 70 -3.17 1.16 22.98
N LYS A 71 -4.46 1.19 22.64
CA LYS A 71 -5.54 1.48 23.61
C LYS A 71 -5.53 0.51 24.80
N LYS A 72 -5.35 -0.79 24.56
CA LYS A 72 -5.27 -1.80 25.63
C LYS A 72 -4.08 -1.54 26.55
N VAL A 73 -2.90 -1.30 25.98
CA VAL A 73 -1.69 -0.98 26.74
C VAL A 73 -1.91 0.27 27.60
N TRP A 74 -2.49 1.34 27.06
CA TRP A 74 -2.79 2.55 27.85
C TRP A 74 -3.81 2.28 28.97
N ALA A 75 -4.88 1.54 28.71
CA ALA A 75 -5.87 1.20 29.74
C ALA A 75 -5.25 0.41 30.90
N GLU A 76 -4.38 -0.57 30.60
CA GLU A 76 -3.68 -1.35 31.62
C GLU A 76 -2.66 -0.52 32.41
N LEU A 77 -2.01 0.47 31.77
CA LEU A 77 -1.15 1.43 32.45
C LEU A 77 -1.94 2.33 33.42
N ASP A 78 -3.14 2.77 33.03
CA ASP A 78 -4.02 3.60 33.87
C ASP A 78 -4.62 2.83 35.04
N GLU A 79 -4.88 1.52 34.85
CA GLU A 79 -5.32 0.61 35.91
C GLU A 79 -4.19 0.20 36.89
N GLY A 80 -2.97 0.69 36.68
CA GLY A 80 -1.83 0.44 37.58
C GLY A 80 -1.32 -1.00 37.53
N LYS A 81 -1.60 -1.76 36.46
CA LYS A 81 -1.22 -3.17 36.31
C LYS A 81 0.27 -3.40 36.05
N TYR A 82 1.03 -2.33 35.82
CA TYR A 82 2.45 -2.37 35.49
C TYR A 82 3.27 -1.57 36.49
N THR A 83 4.48 -2.04 36.77
CA THR A 83 5.46 -1.31 37.59
C THR A 83 5.98 -0.06 36.86
N GLU A 84 6.53 0.92 37.58
CA GLU A 84 7.06 2.15 36.96
C GLU A 84 8.18 1.88 35.95
N ALA A 85 8.99 0.84 36.19
CA ALA A 85 10.03 0.39 35.25
C ALA A 85 9.44 -0.16 33.94
N GLU A 86 8.39 -0.99 34.02
CA GLU A 86 7.70 -1.54 32.83
C GLU A 86 6.91 -0.47 32.08
N ARG A 87 6.35 0.51 32.80
CA ARG A 87 5.66 1.67 32.24
C ARG A 87 6.59 2.49 31.34
N GLN A 88 7.85 2.68 31.74
CA GLN A 88 8.82 3.45 30.95
C GLN A 88 9.25 2.74 29.66
N GLU A 89 9.40 1.41 29.68
CA GLU A 89 9.68 0.60 28.48
C GLU A 89 8.51 0.61 27.49
N LYS A 90 7.26 0.50 27.97
CA LYS A 90 6.06 0.50 27.11
C LYS A 90 5.75 1.87 26.49
N ILE A 91 6.09 2.97 27.17
CA ILE A 91 5.83 4.35 26.72
C ILE A 91 6.94 4.89 25.81
N GLY A 92 8.19 4.45 25.98
CA GLY A 92 9.38 4.97 25.28
C GLY A 92 9.37 4.93 23.74
N GLY A 93 8.37 4.31 23.12
CA GLY A 93 8.24 4.22 21.66
C GLY A 93 7.38 5.29 20.99
N ARG A 94 6.90 6.35 21.68
CA ARG A 94 6.04 7.38 21.06
C ARG A 94 6.82 8.52 20.40
N GLU A 95 8.00 8.89 20.91
CA GLU A 95 8.76 10.05 20.40
C GLU A 95 9.41 9.78 19.03
N GLU A 96 9.77 8.52 18.73
CA GLU A 96 10.42 8.17 17.46
C GLU A 96 9.45 7.87 16.30
N ARG A 97 8.14 7.74 16.56
CA ARG A 97 7.21 7.15 15.58
C ARG A 97 6.33 8.11 14.77
N GLY A 98 6.48 9.43 14.90
CA GLY A 98 5.91 10.40 13.95
C GLY A 98 4.40 10.26 13.65
N ASP A 99 3.63 9.58 14.51
CA ASP A 99 2.19 9.40 14.39
C ASP A 99 1.48 10.59 15.05
N GLY A 100 1.74 11.78 14.52
CA GLY A 100 0.99 12.99 14.83
C GLY A 100 -0.38 12.91 14.16
N ILE A 101 -1.43 13.13 14.97
CA ILE A 101 -2.79 13.44 14.49
C ILE A 101 -2.77 14.78 13.75
#